data_AF-A0A916TT49-F1
#
_entry.id   AF-A0A916TT49-F1
#
_cell.length_a   1.000
_cell.length_b   1.000
_cell.length_c   1.000
_cell.angle_alpha   90.00
_cell.angle_beta   90.00
_cell.angle_gamma   90.00
#
_symmetry.space_group_name_H-M   'P 1'
#
loop_
_entity.id
_entity.type
_entity.pdbx_description
1 polymer ?
#
loop_
_entity_poly.entity_id
_entity_poly.type
_entity_poly.pdbx_seq_one_letter_code
_entity_poly.pdbx_strand_id
1 'polypeptide(L)' 'MEDPDNIGRAQRARNGSPFLTTPQAANYLNISDRLLKRLRVRGKGPVFRRHSRYVLYHIDDLDAWSCEQAGRGKGQ' A
#
# COMPACT_ATOMS: atom_id res chain seq x y z
N MET A 1 -9.28 -25.70 -13.46
CA MET A 1 -9.69 -24.43 -14.07
C MET A 1 -8.78 -23.39 -13.45
N GLU A 2 -7.61 -23.18 -14.05
CA GLU A 2 -6.58 -22.27 -13.57
C GLU A 2 -6.85 -20.93 -14.21
N ASP A 3 -7.32 -19.97 -13.43
CA ASP A 3 -7.87 -18.70 -13.92
C ASP A 3 -6.82 -17.88 -14.70
N PRO A 4 -6.95 -17.73 -16.04
CA PRO A 4 -5.98 -17.01 -16.87
C PRO A 4 -6.03 -15.47 -16.69
N ASP A 5 -6.87 -14.96 -15.79
CA ASP A 5 -7.02 -13.52 -15.48
C ASP A 5 -5.81 -12.94 -14.72
N ASN A 6 -5.05 -13.79 -14.01
CA ASN A 6 -3.98 -13.33 -13.12
C ASN A 6 -2.76 -12.76 -13.89
N ILE A 7 -2.47 -13.27 -15.10
CA ILE A 7 -1.29 -12.86 -15.88
C ILE A 7 -1.57 -11.62 -16.73
N GLY A 8 -2.78 -11.46 -17.27
CA GLY A 8 -3.17 -10.30 -18.09
C GLY A 8 -3.28 -8.98 -17.30
N ARG A 9 -3.75 -9.03 -16.05
CA ARG A 9 -3.83 -7.87 -15.16
C ARG A 9 -2.45 -7.43 -14.65
N ALA A 10 -1.56 -8.38 -14.37
CA ALA A 10 -0.18 -8.13 -13.98
C ALA A 10 0.64 -7.44 -15.10
N GLN A 11 0.36 -7.74 -16.38
CA GLN A 11 1.01 -7.07 -17.50
C GLN A 11 0.54 -5.61 -17.70
N ARG A 12 -0.73 -5.28 -17.43
CA ARG A 12 -1.19 -3.86 -17.40
C ARG A 12 -0.58 -3.06 -16.24
N ALA A 13 -0.21 -3.73 -15.15
CA ALA A 13 0.49 -3.12 -14.02
C ALA A 13 1.97 -2.78 -14.32
N ARG A 14 2.59 -3.36 -15.35
CA ARG A 14 3.94 -2.95 -15.78
C ARG A 14 3.97 -1.49 -16.29
N ASN A 15 2.84 -0.93 -16.74
CA ASN A 15 2.75 0.45 -17.23
C ASN A 15 1.69 1.34 -16.53
N GLY A 16 0.86 0.86 -15.60
CA GLY A 16 -0.17 1.75 -15.01
C GLY A 16 -1.18 1.15 -14.04
N SER A 17 -0.76 0.39 -13.03
CA SER A 17 -1.68 0.06 -11.92
C SER A 17 -1.02 0.35 -10.57
N PRO A 18 -1.36 1.47 -9.92
CA PRO A 18 -0.69 2.01 -8.74
C PRO A 18 -1.10 1.31 -7.44
N PHE A 19 -1.29 -0.02 -7.44
CA PHE A 19 -1.74 -0.78 -6.26
C PHE A 19 -0.63 -1.67 -5.72
N LEU A 20 -0.31 -1.51 -4.43
CA LEU A 20 0.72 -2.24 -3.70
C LEU A 20 0.11 -3.10 -2.60
N THR A 21 0.63 -4.30 -2.42
CA THR A 21 0.26 -5.16 -1.27
C THR A 21 0.87 -4.64 0.03
N THR A 22 0.42 -5.13 1.19
CA THR A 22 0.96 -4.77 2.52
C THR A 22 2.51 -4.81 2.60
N PRO A 23 3.20 -5.89 2.19
CA PRO A 23 4.67 -5.91 2.21
C PRO A 23 5.29 -4.93 1.20
N GLN A 24 4.69 -4.75 0.02
CA GLN A 24 5.18 -3.78 -0.96
C GLN A 24 5.02 -2.33 -0.49
N ALA A 25 3.89 -2.00 0.13
CA ALA A 25 3.63 -0.69 0.72
C ALA A 25 4.59 -0.39 1.88
N ALA A 26 4.89 -1.39 2.70
CA ALA A 26 5.88 -1.27 3.77
C ALA A 26 7.28 -0.96 3.19
N ASN A 27 7.68 -1.68 2.13
CA ASN A 27 8.94 -1.42 1.44
C ASN A 27 8.97 -0.04 0.76
N TYR A 28 7.87 0.37 0.13
CA TYR A 28 7.74 1.68 -0.52
C TYR A 28 7.95 2.83 0.48
N LEU A 29 7.38 2.71 1.68
CA LEU A 29 7.50 3.70 2.75
C LEU A 29 8.77 3.53 3.61
N ASN A 30 9.64 2.55 3.31
CA ASN A 30 10.80 2.17 4.13
C ASN A 30 10.46 1.92 5.62
N ILE A 31 9.28 1.36 5.89
CA ILE A 31 8.86 0.99 7.25
C ILE A 31 8.67 -0.52 7.38
N SER A 32 8.77 -1.04 8.60
CA SER A 32 8.51 -2.47 8.85
C SER A 32 7.04 -2.83 8.61
N ASP A 33 6.77 -4.03 8.09
CA ASP A 33 5.41 -4.57 7.93
C ASP A 33 4.63 -4.57 9.27
N ARG A 34 5.34 -4.83 10.37
CA ARG A 34 4.81 -4.77 11.74
C ARG A 34 4.32 -3.38 12.10
N LEU A 35 5.02 -2.33 11.67
CA LEU A 35 4.61 -0.95 11.89
C LEU A 35 3.37 -0.62 11.04
N LEU A 36 3.35 -1.01 9.76
CA LEU A 36 2.20 -0.82 8.87
C LEU A 36 0.94 -1.51 9.42
N LYS A 37 1.08 -2.75 9.92
CA LYS A 37 -0.01 -3.47 10.61
C LYS A 37 -0.47 -2.75 11.88
N ARG A 38 0.45 -2.24 12.69
CA ARG A 38 0.13 -1.48 13.91
C ARG A 38 -0.61 -0.18 13.59
N LEU A 39 -0.18 0.54 12.55
CA LEU A 39 -0.84 1.75 12.06
C LEU A 39 -2.25 1.46 11.56
N ARG A 40 -2.43 0.33 10.86
CA ARG A 40 -3.75 -0.14 10.43
C ARG A 40 -4.70 -0.40 11.60
N VAL A 41 -4.22 -1.06 12.66
CA VAL A 41 -5.02 -1.30 13.88
C VAL A 41 -5.34 0.01 14.61
N ARG A 42 -4.39 0.95 14.65
CA ARG A 42 -4.57 2.26 15.28
C ARG A 42 -5.39 3.25 14.45
N GLY A 43 -5.76 2.91 13.22
CA GLY A 43 -6.42 3.84 12.28
C GLY A 43 -5.56 5.03 11.87
N LYS A 44 -4.23 4.94 12.03
CA LYS A 44 -3.24 6.00 11.71
C LYS A 44 -2.41 5.66 10.47
N GLY A 45 -2.79 4.62 9.73
CA GLY A 45 -2.07 4.15 8.56
C GLY A 45 -2.65 4.67 7.24
N PRO A 46 -1.95 4.42 6.13
CA PRO A 46 -2.41 4.79 4.81
C PRO A 46 -3.73 4.10 4.46
N VAL A 47 -4.53 4.73 3.61
CA VAL A 47 -5.84 4.21 3.20
C VAL A 47 -5.64 2.86 2.52
N PHE A 48 -6.33 1.85 3.03
CA PHE A 48 -6.30 0.50 2.47
C PHE A 48 -7.60 0.21 1.73
N ARG A 49 -7.48 -0.33 0.52
CA ARG A 49 -8.60 -0.84 -0.26
C ARG A 49 -8.64 -2.36 -0.17
N ARG A 50 -9.78 -2.90 0.25
CA ARG A 50 -10.03 -4.34 0.25
C ARG A 50 -10.52 -4.75 -1.14
N HIS A 51 -9.66 -5.42 -1.88
CA HIS A 51 -10.02 -6.11 -3.11
C HIS A 51 -10.25 -7.59 -2.77
N SER A 52 -11.50 -7.93 -2.43
CA SER A 52 -11.89 -9.27 -2.01
C SER A 52 -10.99 -9.77 -0.86
N ARG A 53 -10.22 -10.84 -1.06
CA ARG A 53 -9.30 -11.42 -0.05
C ARG A 53 -8.03 -10.59 0.19
N TYR A 54 -7.69 -9.65 -0.69
CA TYR A 54 -6.44 -8.90 -0.64
C TYR A 54 -6.64 -7.47 -0.12
N VAL A 55 -5.65 -7.02 0.65
CA VAL A 55 -5.55 -5.64 1.12
C VAL A 55 -4.47 -4.95 0.29
N LEU A 56 -4.92 -4.03 -0.55
CA LEU A 56 -4.08 -3.25 -1.46
C LEU A 56 -4.07 -1.78 -1.01
N TYR A 57 -2.96 -1.11 -1.28
CA TYR A 57 -2.73 0.29 -1.02
C TYR A 57 -2.48 0.99 -2.35
N HIS A 58 -3.07 2.15 -2.56
CA HIS A 58 -2.75 2.95 -3.73
C HIS A 58 -1.45 3.72 -3.49
N ILE A 59 -0.60 3.91 -4.51
CA ILE A 59 0.63 4.69 -4.39
C ILE A 59 0.31 6.13 -3.96
N ASP A 60 -0.70 6.75 -4.55
CA ASP A 60 -1.20 8.08 -4.16
C ASP A 60 -1.67 8.14 -2.69
N ASP A 61 -2.38 7.11 -2.21
CA ASP A 61 -2.81 7.02 -0.81
C ASP A 61 -1.61 6.86 0.15
N LEU A 62 -0.56 6.15 -0.29
CA LEU A 62 0.69 5.99 0.46
C LEU A 62 1.48 7.29 0.51
N ASP A 63 1.56 8.00 -0.61
CA ASP A 63 2.26 9.28 -0.73
C ASP A 63 1.53 10.38 0.07
N ALA A 64 0.22 10.50 -0.08
CA ALA A 64 -0.61 11.43 0.69
C ALA A 64 -0.49 11.18 2.20
N TRP A 65 -0.49 9.90 2.62
CA TRP A 65 -0.25 9.54 4.01
C TRP A 65 1.17 9.89 4.47
N SER A 66 2.18 9.63 3.64
CA SER A 66 3.58 9.98 3.92
C SER A 66 3.74 11.48 4.10
N CYS A 67 3.16 12.28 3.19
CA CYS A 67 3.12 13.74 3.27
C CYS A 67 2.39 14.23 4.54
N GLU A 68 1.25 13.64 4.91
CA GLU A 68 0.54 13.98 6.15
C GLU A 68 1.35 13.62 7.41
N GLN A 69 2.05 12.49 7.41
CA GLN A 69 2.93 12.09 8.51
C GLN A 69 4.19 12.93 8.57
N ALA A 70 4.78 13.33 7.43
CA ALA A 70 5.94 14.21 7.37
C ALA A 70 5.63 15.57 8.02
N GLY A 71 4.40 16.08 7.88
CA GLY A 71 3.94 17.27 8.61
C GLY A 71 3.80 17.08 10.13
N ARG A 72 3.75 15.84 10.62
CA ARG A 72 3.71 15.49 12.06
C ARG A 72 5.07 14.99 12.59
N GLY A 73 6.01 14.69 11.70
CA GLY A 73 7.37 14.25 11.99
C GLY A 73 8.24 15.44 12.34
N LYS A 74 8.43 15.64 13.65
CA LYS A 74 9.38 16.60 14.21
C LYS A 74 10.75 16.53 13.53
N GLY A 75 11.35 17.71 13.38
CA GLY A 75 12.76 17.87 13.07
C GLY A 75 13.66 17.01 13.96
N GLN A 76 14.71 16.52 13.31
CA GLN A 76 15.95 16.10 13.92
C GLN A 76 17.07 16.74 13.11
#